data_AF-A0A9E1ND24-F1
#
_entry.id   AF-A0A9E1ND24-F1
#
_cell.length_a   1.000
_cell.length_b   1.000
_cell.length_c   1.000
_cell.angle_alpha   90.00
_cell.angle_beta   90.00
_cell.angle_gamma   90.00
#
_symmetry.space_group_name_H-M   'P 1'
#
loop_
_entity.id
_entity.type
_entity.pdbx_description
1 polymer ?
#
loop_
_entity_poly.entity_id
_entity_poly.type
_entity_poly.pdbx_seq_one_letter_code
_entity_poly.pdbx_strand_id
1 'polypeptide(L)'
;LFASRFAGGAHGYPLNCENYELKDRVKMLDNDRKFIRKTKYKYLEKIKPKFFLPYAGFFKEVLKRDEVYIKYNKKNIVKDYKNFCKKLDIEILDVEENTIFNFNKNKNVKFGTYKGKYYIDINENDYLEYFKEKYKKIDLNYIKNYFENSKFHDDSILFISLTGDNFENNNCYFQVNFTKKITFTILEVKNLNELLQSKNNYLFMKIRKESFLNTIYNKRSWEDISIGFQNKQFRKPNIYNSKFWFHFSNVYVGNKYVQSRTDCSNCVLLNQDIHDILFEKKSVDNISSF
;
A
#
# COMPACT_ATOMS: atom_id res chain seq x y z
N LEU A 1 -17.82 17.26 13.47
CA LEU A 1 -17.49 16.68 12.15
C LEU A 1 -16.66 15.44 12.41
N PHE A 2 -17.03 14.32 11.80
CA PHE A 2 -16.18 13.13 11.79
C PHE A 2 -15.61 12.98 10.37
N ALA A 3 -14.30 13.14 10.22
CA ALA A 3 -13.61 12.88 8.96
C ALA A 3 -12.86 11.56 9.06
N SER A 4 -13.04 10.67 8.07
CA SER A 4 -12.31 9.39 8.05
C SER A 4 -12.15 8.89 6.63
N ARG A 5 -11.15 8.01 6.43
CA ARG A 5 -11.14 7.11 5.28
C ARG A 5 -12.42 6.27 5.25
N PHE A 6 -12.97 6.06 4.06
CA PHE A 6 -14.17 5.26 3.84
C PHE A 6 -13.88 3.96 3.08
N ALA A 7 -12.72 3.86 2.43
CA ALA A 7 -12.28 2.68 1.70
C ALA A 7 -10.99 2.07 2.29
N GLY A 8 -10.63 0.90 1.76
CA GLY A 8 -9.35 0.24 2.03
C GLY A 8 -8.18 1.03 1.46
N GLY A 9 -6.97 0.70 1.93
CA GLY A 9 -5.74 1.26 1.39
C GLY A 9 -5.48 0.81 -0.05
N ALA A 10 -4.48 1.41 -0.68
CA ALA A 10 -4.05 1.06 -2.03
C ALA A 10 -2.96 -0.03 -2.00
N HIS A 11 -3.09 -1.09 -1.20
CA HIS A 11 -2.08 -2.15 -1.16
C HIS A 11 -2.42 -3.30 -2.12
N GLY A 12 -1.40 -3.91 -2.71
CA GLY A 12 -1.57 -5.07 -3.60
C GLY A 12 -2.07 -6.34 -2.92
N TYR A 13 -2.00 -6.44 -1.59
CA TYR A 13 -2.47 -7.61 -0.85
C TYR A 13 -4.00 -7.71 -0.85
N PRO A 14 -4.59 -8.92 -0.95
CA PRO A 14 -3.96 -10.22 -1.18
C PRO A 14 -3.73 -10.56 -2.65
N LEU A 15 -4.12 -9.71 -3.61
CA LEU A 15 -4.01 -10.00 -5.05
C LEU A 15 -2.57 -10.24 -5.53
N ASN A 16 -1.58 -9.65 -4.86
CA ASN A 16 -0.18 -9.88 -5.13
C ASN A 16 0.40 -11.13 -4.43
N CYS A 17 -0.33 -11.81 -3.53
CA CYS A 17 0.17 -12.95 -2.77
C CYS A 17 -0.08 -14.27 -3.50
N GLU A 18 0.93 -14.82 -4.17
CA GLU A 18 0.85 -16.05 -4.95
C GLU A 18 0.82 -17.33 -4.10
N ASN A 19 0.85 -17.22 -2.77
CA ASN A 19 0.59 -18.34 -1.87
C ASN A 19 -0.86 -18.86 -1.94
N TYR A 20 -1.79 -18.04 -2.44
CA TYR A 20 -3.21 -18.34 -2.49
C TYR A 20 -3.71 -18.36 -3.93
N GLU A 21 -4.70 -19.21 -4.21
CA GLU A 21 -5.41 -19.18 -5.48
C GLU A 21 -6.15 -17.85 -5.68
N LEU A 22 -6.45 -17.50 -6.94
CA LEU A 22 -7.15 -16.23 -7.24
C LEU A 22 -8.52 -16.15 -6.55
N LYS A 23 -9.26 -17.27 -6.51
CA LYS A 23 -10.59 -17.32 -5.88
C LYS A 23 -10.55 -16.95 -4.39
N ASP A 24 -9.52 -17.40 -3.67
CA ASP A 24 -9.36 -17.15 -2.24
C ASP A 24 -8.93 -15.71 -1.99
N ARG A 25 -8.02 -15.18 -2.82
CA ARG A 25 -7.62 -13.76 -2.78
C ARG A 25 -8.82 -12.83 -2.99
N VAL A 26 -9.69 -13.14 -3.94
CA VAL A 26 -10.93 -12.38 -4.20
C VAL A 26 -11.89 -12.44 -3.01
N LYS A 27 -12.03 -13.63 -2.39
CA LYS A 27 -12.85 -13.81 -1.18
C LYS A 27 -12.31 -12.99 0.00
N MET A 28 -11.00 -12.99 0.21
CA MET A 28 -10.33 -12.19 1.24
C MET A 28 -10.59 -10.69 1.02
N LEU A 29 -10.45 -10.19 -0.21
CA LEU A 29 -10.77 -8.79 -0.55
C LEU A 29 -12.21 -8.40 -0.21
N ASP A 30 -13.18 -9.27 -0.54
CA ASP A 30 -14.59 -8.99 -0.24
C ASP A 30 -14.86 -8.96 1.27
N ASN A 31 -14.22 -9.85 2.04
CA ASN A 31 -14.28 -9.84 3.50
C ASN A 31 -13.68 -8.55 4.07
N ASP A 32 -12.51 -8.13 3.60
CA ASP A 32 -11.85 -6.90 4.05
C ASP A 32 -12.70 -5.66 3.74
N ARG A 33 -13.26 -5.59 2.53
CA ARG A 33 -14.18 -4.51 2.13
C ARG A 33 -15.38 -4.42 3.06
N LYS A 34 -16.02 -5.56 3.35
CA LYS A 34 -17.17 -5.65 4.27
C LYS A 34 -16.77 -5.26 5.70
N PHE A 35 -15.60 -5.71 6.16
CA PHE A 35 -15.07 -5.40 7.48
C PHE A 35 -14.82 -3.91 7.65
N ILE A 36 -14.17 -3.25 6.68
CA ILE A 36 -13.92 -1.81 6.70
C ILE A 36 -15.24 -1.03 6.81
N ARG A 37 -16.24 -1.40 5.99
CA ARG A 37 -17.56 -0.76 6.00
C ARG A 37 -18.27 -0.95 7.34
N LYS A 38 -18.33 -2.18 7.85
CA LYS A 38 -18.95 -2.50 9.15
C LYS A 38 -18.25 -1.76 10.30
N THR A 39 -16.94 -1.63 10.24
CA THR A 39 -16.15 -0.86 11.21
C THR A 39 -16.54 0.61 11.16
N LYS A 40 -16.71 1.20 9.98
CA LYS A 40 -17.17 2.60 9.86
C LYS A 40 -18.60 2.78 10.37
N TYR A 41 -19.50 1.84 10.13
CA TYR A 41 -20.84 1.87 10.71
C TYR A 41 -20.80 1.93 12.24
N LYS A 42 -20.02 1.07 12.88
CA LYS A 42 -19.81 1.11 14.35
C LYS A 42 -19.29 2.47 14.83
N TYR A 43 -18.41 3.11 14.07
CA TYR A 43 -17.85 4.39 14.44
C TYR A 43 -18.92 5.50 14.35
N LEU A 44 -19.71 5.50 13.27
CA LEU A 44 -20.81 6.44 13.07
C LEU A 44 -21.90 6.28 14.14
N GLU A 45 -22.27 5.05 14.50
CA GLU A 45 -23.25 4.77 15.57
C GLU A 45 -22.79 5.25 16.94
N LYS A 46 -21.48 5.13 17.23
CA LYS A 46 -20.92 5.49 18.53
C LYS A 46 -20.67 6.99 18.66
N ILE A 47 -20.11 7.61 17.62
CA ILE A 47 -19.77 9.03 17.61
C ILE A 47 -21.02 9.89 17.41
N LYS A 48 -22.00 9.39 16.64
CA LYS A 48 -23.21 10.13 16.20
C LYS A 48 -22.89 11.56 15.74
N PRO A 49 -21.96 11.74 14.79
CA PRO A 49 -21.55 13.06 14.37
C PRO A 49 -22.67 13.73 13.57
N LYS A 50 -22.87 15.05 13.73
CA LYS A 50 -23.78 15.81 12.83
C LYS A 50 -23.37 15.69 11.35
N PHE A 51 -22.06 15.61 11.10
CA PHE A 51 -21.49 15.54 9.75
C PHE A 51 -20.46 14.42 9.63
N PHE A 52 -20.51 13.65 8.55
CA PHE A 52 -19.49 12.68 8.16
C PHE A 52 -18.79 13.10 6.86
N LEU A 53 -17.46 13.26 6.89
CA LEU A 53 -16.63 13.62 5.74
C LEU A 53 -15.75 12.42 5.32
N PRO A 54 -16.16 11.66 4.29
CA PRO A 54 -15.34 10.63 3.68
C PRO A 54 -14.25 11.27 2.80
N TYR A 55 -13.06 11.51 3.37
CA TYR A 55 -12.01 12.27 2.66
C TYR A 55 -10.91 11.40 2.01
N ALA A 56 -10.79 10.13 2.41
CA ALA A 56 -9.72 9.24 1.94
C ALA A 56 -10.25 7.89 1.44
N GLY A 57 -9.76 7.45 0.28
CA GLY A 57 -10.22 6.22 -0.38
C GLY A 57 -10.41 6.30 -1.90
N PHE A 58 -10.05 7.42 -2.53
CA PHE A 58 -10.30 7.69 -3.94
C PHE A 58 -9.26 7.14 -4.92
N PHE A 59 -8.21 6.47 -4.43
CA PHE A 59 -7.17 5.89 -5.28
C PHE A 59 -7.77 4.87 -6.25
N LYS A 60 -7.47 5.01 -7.55
CA LYS A 60 -7.90 4.12 -8.62
C LYS A 60 -6.71 3.67 -9.47
N GLU A 61 -6.72 2.39 -9.80
CA GLU A 61 -5.86 1.75 -10.78
C GLU A 61 -6.40 2.09 -12.18
N VAL A 62 -5.55 2.60 -13.08
CA VAL A 62 -5.98 3.07 -14.43
C VAL A 62 -5.18 2.45 -15.57
N LEU A 63 -3.97 1.95 -15.32
CA LEU A 63 -3.12 1.36 -16.35
C LEU A 63 -3.68 0.02 -16.83
N LYS A 64 -3.63 -0.21 -18.15
CA LYS A 64 -4.07 -1.47 -18.78
C LYS A 64 -3.40 -2.72 -18.18
N ARG A 65 -2.10 -2.62 -17.86
CA ARG A 65 -1.33 -3.70 -17.23
C ARG A 65 -1.80 -4.10 -15.82
N ASP A 66 -2.68 -3.31 -15.21
CA ASP A 66 -3.24 -3.55 -13.88
C ASP A 66 -4.69 -4.11 -13.94
N GLU A 67 -5.12 -4.66 -15.08
CA GLU A 67 -6.48 -5.19 -15.31
C GLU A 67 -6.98 -6.12 -14.21
N VAL A 68 -6.12 -7.02 -13.71
CA VAL A 68 -6.47 -7.94 -12.61
C VAL A 68 -6.85 -7.16 -11.34
N TYR A 69 -6.11 -6.10 -11.02
CA TYR A 69 -6.38 -5.26 -9.85
C TYR A 69 -7.64 -4.42 -10.08
N ILE A 70 -7.80 -3.82 -11.27
CA ILE A 70 -9.02 -3.08 -11.65
C ILE A 70 -10.28 -3.96 -11.51
N LYS A 71 -10.19 -5.22 -11.96
CA LYS A 71 -11.30 -6.17 -11.96
C LYS A 71 -11.70 -6.62 -10.56
N TYR A 72 -10.73 -6.92 -9.71
CA TYR A 72 -10.98 -7.61 -8.44
C TYR A 72 -10.86 -6.72 -7.18
N ASN A 73 -10.06 -5.64 -7.21
CA ASN A 73 -9.86 -4.74 -6.07
C ASN A 73 -11.01 -3.73 -5.90
N LYS A 74 -12.25 -4.23 -5.80
CA LYS A 74 -13.43 -3.38 -5.62
C LYS A 74 -13.40 -2.73 -4.24
N LYS A 75 -13.44 -1.39 -4.19
CA LYS A 75 -13.45 -0.61 -2.95
C LYS A 75 -14.87 -0.20 -2.56
N ASN A 76 -15.08 0.16 -1.29
CA ASN A 76 -16.30 0.86 -0.88
C ASN A 76 -16.29 2.25 -1.50
N ILE A 77 -17.47 2.78 -1.84
CA ILE A 77 -17.67 4.14 -2.35
C ILE A 77 -18.44 4.99 -1.34
N VAL A 78 -18.38 6.32 -1.47
CA VAL A 78 -19.09 7.25 -0.57
C VAL A 78 -20.58 6.93 -0.49
N LYS A 79 -21.19 6.61 -1.63
CA LYS A 79 -22.60 6.23 -1.75
C LYS A 79 -22.99 5.04 -0.85
N ASP A 80 -22.08 4.12 -0.56
CA ASP A 80 -22.35 2.95 0.30
C ASP A 80 -22.77 3.35 1.71
N TYR A 81 -22.40 4.55 2.16
CA TYR A 81 -22.66 5.06 3.50
C TYR A 81 -23.93 5.93 3.59
N LYS A 82 -24.49 6.40 2.47
CA LYS A 82 -25.61 7.37 2.44
C LYS A 82 -26.84 6.88 3.22
N ASN A 83 -27.29 5.66 2.96
CA ASN A 83 -28.46 5.09 3.62
C ASN A 83 -28.26 4.92 5.13
N PHE A 84 -27.06 4.54 5.55
CA PHE A 84 -26.74 4.34 6.97
C PHE A 84 -26.67 5.69 7.71
N CYS A 85 -26.00 6.68 7.11
CA CYS A 85 -25.93 8.03 7.67
C CYS A 85 -27.33 8.66 7.79
N LYS A 86 -28.18 8.51 6.77
CA LYS A 86 -29.57 8.99 6.80
C LYS A 86 -30.38 8.41 7.96
N LYS A 87 -30.21 7.11 8.27
CA LYS A 87 -30.89 6.46 9.41
C LYS A 87 -30.47 7.01 10.77
N LEU A 88 -29.25 7.54 10.87
CA LEU A 88 -28.67 8.09 12.09
C LEU A 88 -28.75 9.62 12.15
N ASP A 89 -29.47 10.26 11.21
CA ASP A 89 -29.53 11.72 11.05
C ASP A 89 -28.14 12.36 10.93
N ILE A 90 -27.25 11.69 10.19
CA ILE A 90 -25.89 12.14 9.89
C ILE A 90 -25.87 12.70 8.47
N GLU A 91 -25.46 13.97 8.33
CA GLU A 91 -25.29 14.60 7.02
C GLU A 91 -23.92 14.24 6.43
N ILE A 92 -23.94 13.61 5.25
CA ILE A 92 -22.70 13.22 4.57
C ILE A 92 -22.18 14.38 3.72
N LEU A 93 -20.90 14.70 3.89
CA LEU A 93 -20.19 15.70 3.11
C LEU A 93 -19.51 15.01 1.92
N ASP A 94 -20.28 14.77 0.87
CA ASP A 94 -19.81 14.03 -0.32
C ASP A 94 -18.85 14.90 -1.16
N VAL A 95 -17.57 14.54 -1.13
CA VAL A 95 -16.50 15.27 -1.83
C VAL A 95 -16.51 15.06 -3.35
N GLU A 96 -17.24 14.06 -3.84
CA GLU A 96 -17.45 13.87 -5.29
C GLU A 96 -18.53 14.82 -5.82
N GLU A 97 -19.44 15.30 -4.94
CA GLU A 97 -20.50 16.24 -5.28
C GLU A 97 -20.11 17.70 -5.02
N ASN A 98 -19.38 17.97 -3.93
CA ASN A 98 -19.02 19.31 -3.49
C ASN A 98 -17.55 19.38 -3.09
N THR A 99 -16.87 20.46 -3.44
CA THR A 99 -15.44 20.64 -3.13
C THR A 99 -15.17 21.67 -2.02
N ILE A 100 -16.20 22.41 -1.59
CA ILE A 100 -16.12 23.38 -0.50
C ILE A 100 -17.26 23.15 0.49
N PHE A 101 -16.93 23.06 1.78
CA PHE A 101 -17.88 22.91 2.88
C PHE A 101 -17.65 24.02 3.91
N ASN A 102 -18.56 24.99 3.98
CA ASN A 102 -18.45 26.14 4.88
C ASN A 102 -19.35 25.96 6.10
N PHE A 103 -18.77 25.87 7.30
CA PHE A 103 -19.51 25.74 8.54
C PHE A 103 -19.79 27.11 9.15
N ASN A 104 -21.04 27.37 9.53
CA ASN A 104 -21.40 28.58 10.28
C ASN A 104 -21.35 28.36 11.81
N LYS A 105 -21.50 29.44 12.59
CA LYS A 105 -21.53 29.40 14.07
C LYS A 105 -22.62 28.47 14.64
N ASN A 106 -23.70 28.25 13.89
CA ASN A 106 -24.81 27.37 14.27
C ASN A 106 -24.58 25.91 13.84
N LYS A 107 -23.37 25.55 13.43
CA LYS A 107 -23.01 24.21 12.94
C LYS A 107 -23.87 23.76 11.75
N ASN A 108 -24.33 24.68 10.90
CA ASN A 108 -24.92 24.35 9.61
C ASN A 108 -23.84 24.45 8.53
N VAL A 109 -23.97 23.64 7.49
CA VAL A 109 -23.04 23.61 6.37
C VAL A 109 -23.64 24.31 5.16
N LYS A 110 -22.84 25.12 4.48
CA LYS A 110 -23.12 25.60 3.13
C LYS A 110 -22.19 24.89 2.16
N PHE A 111 -22.78 24.27 1.15
CA PHE A 111 -22.07 23.57 0.09
C PHE A 111 -21.62 24.54 -1.00
N GLY A 112 -20.44 24.29 -1.56
CA GLY A 112 -19.93 25.04 -2.69
C GLY A 112 -19.02 24.20 -3.55
N THR A 113 -18.67 24.76 -4.71
CA THR A 113 -17.78 24.12 -5.68
C THR A 113 -16.68 25.11 -6.05
N TYR A 114 -15.43 24.65 -5.99
CA TYR A 114 -14.28 25.34 -6.52
C TYR A 114 -14.43 25.52 -8.04
N LYS A 115 -14.33 26.78 -8.49
CA LYS A 115 -14.49 27.19 -9.90
C LYS A 115 -13.17 27.50 -10.61
N GLY A 116 -12.03 27.36 -9.93
CA GLY A 116 -10.74 27.63 -10.52
C GLY A 116 -10.27 26.49 -11.44
N LYS A 117 -9.06 26.64 -11.99
CA LYS A 117 -8.43 25.60 -12.80
C LYS A 117 -7.85 24.53 -11.90
N TYR A 118 -8.15 23.27 -12.21
CA TYR A 118 -7.47 22.13 -11.61
C TYR A 118 -6.12 21.91 -12.28
N TYR A 119 -5.18 21.33 -11.53
CA TYR A 119 -3.96 20.82 -12.11
C TYR A 119 -4.29 19.70 -13.10
N ILE A 120 -3.76 19.79 -14.32
CA ILE A 120 -3.88 18.74 -15.33
C ILE A 120 -2.64 17.86 -15.19
N ASP A 121 -2.84 16.64 -14.71
CA ASP A 121 -1.77 15.67 -14.56
C ASP A 121 -1.39 15.05 -15.92
N ILE A 122 -0.19 14.49 -15.99
CA ILE A 122 0.31 13.75 -17.16
C ILE A 122 -0.51 12.45 -17.31
N ASN A 123 -0.71 11.99 -18.55
CA ASN A 123 -1.42 10.73 -18.80
C ASN A 123 -0.68 9.54 -18.17
N GLU A 124 -1.45 8.55 -17.70
CA GLU A 124 -0.92 7.35 -17.07
C GLU A 124 0.09 6.58 -17.94
N ASN A 125 -0.12 6.53 -19.27
CA ASN A 125 0.79 5.86 -20.18
C ASN A 125 2.09 6.65 -20.38
N ASP A 126 2.01 7.99 -20.44
CA ASP A 126 3.19 8.85 -20.55
C ASP A 126 4.08 8.72 -19.29
N TYR A 127 3.47 8.64 -18.10
CA TYR A 127 4.19 8.33 -16.88
C TYR A 127 4.91 6.98 -16.95
N LEU A 128 4.22 5.95 -17.46
CA LEU A 128 4.80 4.62 -17.59
C LEU A 128 5.99 4.60 -18.56
N GLU A 129 5.83 5.18 -19.74
CA GLU A 129 6.90 5.23 -20.76
C GLU A 129 8.11 6.03 -20.27
N TYR A 130 7.88 7.15 -19.58
CA TYR A 130 8.96 7.89 -18.91
C TYR A 130 9.75 7.00 -17.94
N PHE A 131 9.06 6.21 -17.10
CA PHE A 131 9.73 5.32 -16.15
C PHE A 131 10.49 4.18 -16.85
N LYS A 132 9.89 3.57 -17.88
CA LYS A 132 10.53 2.50 -18.65
C LYS A 132 11.82 2.98 -19.32
N GLU A 133 11.80 4.17 -19.93
CA GLU A 133 12.99 4.75 -20.57
C GLU A 133 14.04 5.18 -19.54
N LYS A 134 13.63 5.84 -18.45
CA LYS A 134 14.54 6.24 -17.37
C LYS A 134 15.26 5.05 -16.74
N TYR A 135 14.56 3.93 -16.56
CA TYR A 135 15.07 2.72 -15.91
C TYR A 135 15.30 1.58 -16.91
N LYS A 136 15.75 1.92 -18.12
CA LYS A 136 16.03 0.94 -19.18
C LYS A 136 17.20 0.03 -18.84
N LYS A 137 18.29 0.61 -18.30
CA LYS A 137 19.57 -0.06 -17.99
C LYS A 137 19.64 -0.54 -16.54
N ILE A 138 20.18 -1.75 -16.37
CA ILE A 138 20.41 -2.37 -15.05
C ILE A 138 21.89 -2.26 -14.71
N ASP A 139 22.19 -1.67 -13.56
CA ASP A 139 23.51 -1.62 -12.94
C ASP A 139 23.55 -2.68 -11.83
N LEU A 140 24.09 -3.84 -12.18
CA LEU A 140 24.18 -4.99 -11.28
C LEU A 140 25.12 -4.73 -10.10
N ASN A 141 26.17 -3.92 -10.30
CA ASN A 141 27.11 -3.56 -9.23
C ASN A 141 26.43 -2.66 -8.21
N TYR A 142 25.62 -1.70 -8.66
CA TYR A 142 24.83 -0.86 -7.75
C TYR A 142 23.84 -1.70 -6.95
N ILE A 143 23.09 -2.60 -7.60
CA ILE A 143 22.10 -3.45 -6.92
C ILE A 143 22.78 -4.36 -5.89
N LYS A 144 23.90 -4.99 -6.26
CA LYS A 144 24.73 -5.77 -5.34
C LYS A 144 25.15 -4.94 -4.13
N ASN A 145 25.75 -3.77 -4.36
CA ASN A 145 26.20 -2.87 -3.32
C ASN A 145 25.03 -2.36 -2.46
N TYR A 146 23.84 -2.16 -3.02
CA TYR A 146 22.65 -1.77 -2.27
C TYR A 146 22.31 -2.81 -1.19
N PHE A 147 22.25 -4.10 -1.56
CA PHE A 147 21.92 -5.16 -0.61
C PHE A 147 23.07 -5.44 0.36
N GLU A 148 24.31 -5.56 -0.12
CA GLU A 148 25.47 -5.88 0.72
C GLU A 148 25.72 -4.81 1.80
N ASN A 149 25.40 -3.54 1.51
CA ASN A 149 25.53 -2.43 2.47
C ASN A 149 24.25 -2.15 3.28
N SER A 150 23.20 -2.97 3.13
CA SER A 150 21.92 -2.75 3.81
C SER A 150 21.97 -2.97 5.32
N LYS A 151 22.97 -3.72 5.82
CA LYS A 151 23.08 -4.15 7.23
C LYS A 151 21.86 -4.93 7.74
N PHE A 152 21.01 -5.41 6.83
CA PHE A 152 19.85 -6.22 7.18
C PHE A 152 20.27 -7.65 7.45
N HIS A 153 19.84 -8.20 8.58
CA HIS A 153 20.10 -9.59 8.93
C HIS A 153 18.82 -10.35 9.30
N ASP A 154 18.61 -11.49 8.65
CA ASP A 154 17.47 -12.39 8.85
C ASP A 154 17.78 -13.79 8.30
N ASP A 155 17.07 -14.81 8.79
CA ASP A 155 17.24 -16.20 8.35
C ASP A 155 16.56 -16.49 7.01
N SER A 156 15.72 -15.58 6.51
CA SER A 156 15.05 -15.74 5.22
C SER A 156 15.95 -15.35 4.04
N ILE A 157 15.83 -16.11 2.96
CA ILE A 157 16.47 -15.79 1.68
C ILE A 157 15.50 -14.95 0.84
N LEU A 158 15.98 -13.87 0.23
CA LEU A 158 15.20 -13.10 -0.73
C LEU A 158 15.54 -13.53 -2.15
N PHE A 159 14.52 -13.90 -2.90
CA PHE A 159 14.60 -14.10 -4.34
C PHE A 159 13.85 -12.98 -5.04
N ILE A 160 14.45 -12.39 -6.07
CA ILE A 160 13.82 -11.36 -6.90
C ILE A 160 13.85 -11.80 -8.35
N SER A 161 12.70 -11.71 -9.04
CA SER A 161 12.58 -11.80 -10.50
C SER A 161 12.21 -10.43 -11.03
N LEU A 162 13.02 -9.84 -11.91
CA LEU A 162 12.63 -8.62 -12.61
C LEU A 162 11.73 -8.99 -13.80
N THR A 163 10.57 -8.35 -13.87
CA THR A 163 9.53 -8.69 -14.85
C THR A 163 9.12 -7.50 -15.71
N GLY A 164 8.42 -7.79 -16.80
CA GLY A 164 7.67 -6.81 -17.59
C GLY A 164 6.27 -6.54 -17.03
N ASP A 165 5.43 -5.92 -17.85
CA ASP A 165 4.09 -5.44 -17.48
C ASP A 165 3.16 -6.56 -16.95
N ASN A 166 3.26 -7.76 -17.53
CA ASN A 166 2.41 -8.92 -17.21
C ASN A 166 2.99 -9.85 -16.11
N PHE A 167 4.06 -9.44 -15.42
CA PHE A 167 4.82 -10.32 -14.51
C PHE A 167 5.44 -11.56 -15.20
N GLU A 168 5.58 -11.51 -16.52
CA GLU A 168 6.38 -12.46 -17.28
C GLU A 168 7.87 -12.29 -16.96
N ASN A 169 8.58 -13.41 -16.83
CA ASN A 169 9.97 -13.43 -16.38
C ASN A 169 10.92 -12.89 -17.47
N ASN A 170 11.76 -11.92 -17.13
CA ASN A 170 12.79 -11.39 -18.04
C ASN A 170 14.16 -12.05 -17.84
N ASN A 171 14.20 -13.28 -17.34
CA ASN A 171 15.42 -14.06 -17.10
C ASN A 171 16.46 -13.41 -16.16
N CYS A 172 16.06 -12.39 -15.38
CA CYS A 172 16.94 -11.71 -14.44
C CYS A 172 16.50 -12.04 -13.01
N TYR A 173 17.28 -12.91 -12.38
CA TYR A 173 17.00 -13.44 -11.05
C TYR A 173 18.12 -13.10 -10.09
N PHE A 174 17.74 -12.60 -8.92
CA PHE A 174 18.67 -12.33 -7.83
C PHE A 174 18.35 -13.21 -6.64
N GLN A 175 19.39 -13.70 -5.98
CA GLN A 175 19.32 -14.26 -4.64
C GLN A 175 20.09 -13.37 -3.69
N VAL A 176 19.46 -13.01 -2.58
CA VAL A 176 20.08 -12.29 -1.48
C VAL A 176 19.94 -13.13 -0.21
N ASN A 177 21.07 -13.51 0.37
CA ASN A 177 21.12 -14.18 1.66
C ASN A 177 21.46 -13.14 2.73
N PHE A 178 20.64 -13.03 3.77
CA PHE A 178 20.78 -12.04 4.84
C PHE A 178 21.31 -12.62 6.16
N THR A 179 21.86 -13.83 6.17
CA THR A 179 22.29 -14.49 7.43
C THR A 179 23.51 -13.82 8.06
N LYS A 180 24.71 -14.42 8.01
CA LYS A 180 25.91 -13.84 8.67
C LYS A 180 26.58 -12.78 7.81
N LYS A 181 26.90 -13.14 6.56
CA LYS A 181 27.43 -12.22 5.56
C LYS A 181 26.37 -12.04 4.50
N ILE A 182 26.00 -10.80 4.21
CA ILE A 182 25.07 -10.53 3.13
C ILE A 182 25.75 -10.90 1.81
N THR A 183 25.13 -11.80 1.04
CA THR A 183 25.64 -12.20 -0.28
C THR A 183 24.58 -11.99 -1.33
N PHE A 184 24.99 -11.38 -2.44
CA PHE A 184 24.17 -11.20 -3.63
C PHE A 184 24.66 -12.11 -4.76
N THR A 185 23.76 -12.92 -5.32
CA THR A 185 24.06 -13.83 -6.42
C THR A 185 23.08 -13.60 -7.56
N ILE A 186 23.59 -13.53 -8.79
CA ILE A 186 22.78 -13.56 -10.01
C ILE A 186 22.56 -15.02 -10.37
N LEU A 187 21.30 -15.40 -10.58
CA LEU A 187 20.93 -16.79 -10.86
C LEU A 187 20.62 -17.01 -12.34
N GLU A 188 20.97 -18.19 -12.84
CA GLU A 188 20.50 -18.69 -14.14
C GLU A 188 19.11 -19.31 -14.04
N VAL A 189 18.29 -19.11 -15.08
CA VAL A 189 16.87 -19.51 -15.11
C VAL A 189 16.66 -21.00 -14.90
N LYS A 190 17.55 -21.83 -15.45
CA LYS A 190 17.40 -23.29 -15.48
C LYS A 190 17.33 -23.92 -14.08
N ASN A 191 17.92 -23.28 -13.08
CA ASN A 191 18.06 -23.84 -11.73
C ASN A 191 17.08 -23.24 -10.72
N LEU A 192 16.21 -22.29 -11.11
CA LEU A 192 15.40 -21.55 -10.14
C LEU A 192 14.39 -22.43 -9.41
N ASN A 193 13.66 -23.30 -10.13
CA ASN A 193 12.62 -24.13 -9.53
C ASN A 193 13.21 -25.14 -8.52
N GLU A 194 14.28 -25.83 -8.91
CA GLU A 194 14.99 -26.77 -8.03
C GLU A 194 15.55 -26.04 -6.79
N LEU A 195 16.12 -24.85 -7.00
CA LEU A 195 16.64 -24.03 -5.91
C LEU A 195 15.53 -23.62 -4.95
N LEU A 196 14.41 -23.09 -5.43
CA LEU A 196 13.27 -22.71 -4.59
C LEU A 196 12.70 -23.92 -3.82
N GLN A 197 12.60 -25.10 -4.46
CA GLN A 197 12.15 -26.33 -3.80
C GLN A 197 13.10 -26.77 -2.68
N SER A 198 14.41 -26.59 -2.87
CA SER A 198 15.43 -26.92 -1.87
C SER A 198 15.42 -26.02 -0.62
N LYS A 199 14.76 -24.86 -0.69
CA LYS A 199 14.71 -23.90 0.43
C LYS A 199 13.41 -24.02 1.22
N ASN A 200 13.51 -23.78 2.53
CA ASN A 200 12.38 -23.83 3.45
C ASN A 200 12.02 -22.48 4.07
N ASN A 201 12.91 -21.48 3.98
CA ASN A 201 12.67 -20.12 4.47
C ASN A 201 13.08 -19.08 3.41
N TYR A 202 12.11 -18.56 2.65
CA TYR A 202 12.35 -17.54 1.63
C TYR A 202 11.14 -16.65 1.34
N LEU A 203 11.44 -15.44 0.88
CA LEU A 203 10.51 -14.52 0.22
C LEU A 203 10.91 -14.43 -1.25
N PHE A 204 9.99 -14.80 -2.16
CA PHE A 204 10.18 -14.66 -3.59
C PHE A 204 9.28 -13.54 -4.12
N MET A 205 9.89 -12.55 -4.79
CA MET A 205 9.18 -11.40 -5.34
C MET A 205 9.41 -11.30 -6.85
N LYS A 206 8.34 -11.29 -7.63
CA LYS A 206 8.36 -10.82 -9.02
C LYS A 206 8.06 -9.34 -9.00
N ILE A 207 8.93 -8.49 -9.55
CA ILE A 207 8.81 -7.05 -9.48
C ILE A 207 9.01 -6.45 -10.86
N ARG A 208 8.11 -5.55 -11.27
CA ARG A 208 8.26 -4.80 -12.52
C ARG A 208 9.58 -4.02 -12.51
N LYS A 209 10.37 -4.20 -13.56
CA LYS A 209 11.77 -3.75 -13.64
C LYS A 209 11.92 -2.27 -13.27
N GLU A 210 11.16 -1.39 -13.90
CA GLU A 210 11.26 0.06 -13.69
C GLU A 210 10.88 0.47 -12.26
N SER A 211 9.90 -0.21 -11.64
CA SER A 211 9.55 0.04 -10.24
C SER A 211 10.64 -0.42 -9.28
N PHE A 212 11.24 -1.59 -9.55
CA PHE A 212 12.36 -2.09 -8.76
C PHE A 212 13.54 -1.13 -8.82
N LEU A 213 13.99 -0.78 -10.03
CA LEU A 213 15.14 0.09 -10.24
C LEU A 213 14.91 1.48 -9.65
N ASN A 214 13.71 2.05 -9.83
CA ASN A 214 13.33 3.30 -9.18
C ASN A 214 13.48 3.21 -7.66
N THR A 215 13.07 2.10 -7.05
CA THR A 215 13.15 1.92 -5.60
C THR A 215 14.58 1.80 -5.13
N ILE A 216 15.37 0.96 -5.78
CA ILE A 216 16.77 0.69 -5.41
C ILE A 216 17.66 1.92 -5.63
N TYR A 217 17.64 2.51 -6.83
CA TYR A 217 18.53 3.62 -7.19
C TYR A 217 18.23 4.90 -6.42
N ASN A 218 17.00 5.07 -5.96
CA ASN A 218 16.61 6.23 -5.16
C ASN A 218 16.53 5.93 -3.66
N LYS A 219 16.79 4.68 -3.24
CA LYS A 219 16.57 4.20 -1.87
C LYS A 219 15.19 4.59 -1.35
N ARG A 220 14.14 4.35 -2.14
CA ARG A 220 12.75 4.58 -1.73
C ARG A 220 12.27 3.46 -0.82
N SER A 221 11.17 3.73 -0.12
CA SER A 221 10.47 2.72 0.66
C SER A 221 10.03 1.57 -0.25
N TRP A 222 10.26 0.33 0.19
CA TRP A 222 9.78 -0.85 -0.53
C TRP A 222 8.25 -0.96 -0.51
N GLU A 223 7.55 -0.27 0.40
CA GLU A 223 6.09 -0.14 0.34
C GLU A 223 5.62 0.49 -0.97
N ASP A 224 6.41 1.34 -1.62
CA ASP A 224 6.04 1.94 -2.91
C ASP A 224 5.84 0.86 -4.00
N ILE A 225 6.58 -0.25 -3.91
CA ILE A 225 6.42 -1.41 -4.81
C ILE A 225 5.10 -2.13 -4.51
N SER A 226 4.78 -2.31 -3.22
CA SER A 226 3.60 -3.03 -2.73
C SER A 226 2.30 -2.27 -3.01
N ILE A 227 2.32 -0.96 -2.77
CA ILE A 227 1.18 -0.05 -2.96
C ILE A 227 0.91 0.17 -4.44
N GLY A 228 1.96 0.29 -5.26
CA GLY A 228 1.79 0.52 -6.70
C GLY A 228 1.32 -0.70 -7.50
N PHE A 229 1.00 -1.84 -6.86
CA PHE A 229 0.72 -3.11 -7.54
C PHE A 229 1.87 -3.61 -8.43
N GLN A 230 3.10 -3.20 -8.10
CA GLN A 230 4.28 -3.44 -8.93
C GLN A 230 4.98 -4.77 -8.63
N ASN A 231 4.42 -5.59 -7.73
CA ASN A 231 4.95 -6.91 -7.41
C ASN A 231 3.90 -8.04 -7.38
N LYS A 232 4.42 -9.26 -7.43
CA LYS A 232 3.83 -10.50 -6.93
C LYS A 232 4.79 -11.13 -5.92
N GLN A 233 4.25 -11.79 -4.91
CA GLN A 233 5.02 -12.30 -3.79
C GLN A 233 4.56 -13.69 -3.38
N PHE A 234 5.53 -14.60 -3.22
CA PHE A 234 5.35 -15.94 -2.68
C PHE A 234 6.29 -16.12 -1.48
N ARG A 235 5.79 -16.75 -0.42
CA ARG A 235 6.53 -16.91 0.85
C ARG A 235 6.51 -18.36 1.30
N LYS A 236 7.66 -18.88 1.74
CA LYS A 236 7.75 -20.20 2.38
C LYS A 236 8.61 -20.05 3.65
N PRO A 237 8.09 -20.28 4.86
CA PRO A 237 6.68 -20.50 5.18
C PRO A 237 5.83 -19.25 4.83
N ASN A 238 4.50 -19.41 4.75
CA ASN A 238 3.59 -18.31 4.44
C ASN A 238 3.37 -17.40 5.66
N ILE A 239 4.44 -16.73 6.09
CA ILE A 239 4.48 -15.79 7.22
C ILE A 239 4.84 -14.41 6.68
N TYR A 240 4.34 -13.34 7.30
CA TYR A 240 4.70 -11.98 6.89
C TYR A 240 6.12 -11.62 7.34
N ASN A 241 6.99 -11.26 6.38
CA ASN A 241 8.39 -10.89 6.64
C ASN A 241 8.50 -9.47 7.22
N SER A 242 7.91 -9.23 8.40
CA SER A 242 7.80 -7.90 9.01
C SER A 242 9.14 -7.18 9.17
N LYS A 243 10.20 -7.89 9.58
CA LYS A 243 11.55 -7.33 9.72
C LYS A 243 12.10 -6.81 8.40
N PHE A 244 11.90 -7.57 7.32
CA PHE A 244 12.32 -7.19 5.97
C PHE A 244 11.60 -5.91 5.52
N TRP A 245 10.26 -5.92 5.58
CA TRP A 245 9.46 -4.76 5.17
C TRP A 245 9.78 -3.54 6.03
N PHE A 246 9.88 -3.69 7.34
CA PHE A 246 10.22 -2.58 8.22
C PHE A 246 11.59 -1.97 7.87
N HIS A 247 12.61 -2.82 7.71
CA HIS A 247 13.97 -2.36 7.41
C HIS A 247 14.04 -1.62 6.08
N PHE A 248 13.56 -2.24 5.00
CA PHE A 248 13.68 -1.67 3.66
C PHE A 248 12.67 -0.56 3.34
N SER A 249 11.65 -0.37 4.19
CA SER A 249 10.67 0.71 4.05
C SER A 249 10.90 1.90 4.99
N ASN A 250 11.62 1.72 6.11
CA ASN A 250 11.76 2.75 7.14
C ASN A 250 13.22 3.02 7.56
N VAL A 251 14.08 2.00 7.55
CA VAL A 251 15.46 2.12 8.04
C VAL A 251 16.43 2.38 6.90
N TYR A 252 16.37 1.57 5.84
CA TYR A 252 17.29 1.63 4.70
C TYR A 252 16.71 2.40 3.52
N VAL A 253 16.23 3.60 3.82
CA VAL A 253 15.69 4.57 2.85
C VAL A 253 16.54 5.84 2.82
N GLY A 254 16.58 6.53 1.67
CA GLY A 254 17.36 7.75 1.52
C GLY A 254 16.75 8.92 2.30
N ASN A 255 17.57 9.83 2.85
CA ASN A 255 17.11 10.94 3.70
C ASN A 255 16.00 11.80 3.10
N LYS A 256 16.00 12.01 1.77
CA LYS A 256 14.92 12.73 1.05
C LYS A 256 13.56 12.00 1.03
N TYR A 257 13.55 10.72 1.35
CA TYR A 257 12.38 9.83 1.38
C TYR A 257 12.13 9.23 2.76
N VAL A 258 12.97 9.55 3.75
CA VAL A 258 12.57 9.42 5.15
C VAL A 258 11.34 10.31 5.27
N GLN A 259 10.19 9.71 5.61
CA GLN A 259 9.06 10.51 6.07
C GLN A 259 9.55 11.24 7.31
N SER A 260 10.04 12.46 7.14
CA SER A 260 10.16 13.36 8.26
C SER A 260 8.78 13.39 8.90
N ARG A 261 8.71 13.09 10.19
CA ARG A 261 7.68 13.67 11.04
C ARG A 261 7.98 15.16 11.07
N THR A 262 7.79 15.85 9.95
CA THR A 262 7.93 17.29 9.89
C THR A 262 6.78 17.82 10.71
N ASP A 263 7.11 18.50 11.82
CA ASP A 263 6.19 19.36 12.54
C ASP A 263 5.50 20.25 11.51
N CYS A 264 4.22 19.98 11.25
CA CYS A 264 3.38 20.81 10.41
C CYS A 264 2.99 22.02 11.25
N SER A 265 3.94 22.92 11.49
CA SER A 265 3.82 24.06 12.42
C SER A 265 2.84 25.15 11.98
N ASN A 266 1.91 24.87 11.06
CA ASN A 266 0.83 25.78 10.67
C ASN A 266 -0.53 25.09 10.41
N CYS A 267 -0.62 23.77 10.58
CA CYS A 267 -1.91 23.12 10.72
C CYS A 267 -2.19 23.00 12.21
N VAL A 268 -3.26 23.63 12.71
CA VAL A 268 -3.82 23.25 14.02
C VAL A 268 -3.97 21.73 13.98
N LEU A 269 -3.27 21.04 14.88
CA LEU A 269 -3.31 19.60 15.01
C LEU A 269 -4.75 19.25 15.40
N LEU A 270 -5.58 18.97 14.41
CA LEU A 270 -6.88 18.36 14.63
C LEU A 270 -6.57 16.99 15.19
N ASN A 271 -6.86 16.74 16.47
CA ASN A 271 -6.83 15.40 17.05
C ASN A 271 -7.84 14.54 16.27
N GLN A 272 -7.33 13.78 15.29
CA GLN A 272 -8.13 12.93 14.40
C GLN A 272 -8.47 11.58 15.05
N ASP A 273 -8.00 11.32 16.27
CA ASP A 273 -8.06 9.99 16.89
C ASP A 273 -9.21 9.83 17.89
N ILE A 274 -10.32 10.55 17.69
CA ILE A 274 -11.54 10.42 18.51
C ILE A 274 -12.02 8.95 18.53
N HIS A 275 -11.80 8.20 17.45
CA HIS A 275 -12.19 6.79 17.37
C HIS A 275 -11.35 5.97 18.33
N ASP A 276 -10.04 6.17 18.36
CA ASP A 276 -9.12 5.40 19.18
C ASP A 276 -9.40 5.67 20.66
N ILE A 277 -9.58 6.94 21.04
CA ILE A 277 -10.00 7.35 22.40
C ILE A 277 -11.33 6.70 22.80
N LEU A 278 -12.31 6.64 21.89
CA LEU A 278 -13.61 6.06 22.19
C LEU A 278 -13.52 4.53 22.35
N PHE A 279 -12.66 3.84 21.60
CA PHE A 279 -12.54 2.39 21.60
C PHE A 279 -11.44 1.85 22.52
N GLU A 280 -10.64 2.70 23.16
CA GLU A 280 -9.82 2.36 24.32
C GLU A 280 -10.72 1.94 25.50
N LYS A 281 -11.01 0.64 25.58
CA LYS A 281 -11.29 -0.02 26.85
C LYS A 281 -9.96 -0.61 27.33
N LYS A 282 -9.55 -0.22 28.54
CA LYS A 282 -8.50 -0.79 29.39
C LYS A 282 -7.76 -1.96 28.74
N SER A 283 -6.50 -1.75 28.37
CA SER A 283 -5.54 -2.84 28.24
C SER A 283 -5.68 -3.71 29.48
N VAL A 284 -6.25 -4.90 29.31
CA VAL A 284 -6.04 -5.97 30.25
C VAL A 284 -4.55 -6.28 30.11
N ASP A 285 -3.82 -6.00 31.17
CA ASP A 285 -2.49 -6.53 31.39
C ASP A 285 -2.48 -8.03 31.09
N ASN A 286 -1.42 -8.49 30.42
CA ASN A 286 -1.13 -9.86 30.02
C ASN A 286 -1.94 -10.38 28.82
N ILE A 287 -1.28 -10.53 27.69
CA ILE A 287 -0.86 -11.85 27.19
C ILE A 287 0.46 -11.67 26.42
N SER A 288 1.50 -12.22 27.03
CA SER A 288 2.76 -12.61 26.42
C SER A 288 2.55 -13.42 25.13
N SER A 289 3.48 -13.24 24.18
CA SER A 289 3.88 -14.22 23.16
C SER A 289 2.79 -14.85 22.31
N PHE A 290 2.76 -14.55 21.00
CA PHE A 290 2.87 -15.52 19.90
C PHE A 290 3.23 -14.80 18.60
#